data_AF-R7HQS6-F1
#
_entry.id   AF-R7HQS6-F1
#
_cell.length_a   1.000
_cell.length_b   1.000
_cell.length_c   1.000
_cell.angle_alpha   90.00
_cell.angle_beta   90.00
_cell.angle_gamma   90.00
#
_symmetry.space_group_name_H-M   'P 1'
#
loop_
_entity.id
_entity.type
_entity.pdbx_description
1 polymer ?
#
loop_
_entity_poly.entity_id
_entity_poly.type
_entity_poly.pdbx_seq_one_letter_code
_entity_poly.pdbx_strand_id
1 'polypeptide(L)'
;MTKAERIEMMRKRQAYFSAIAEEYASFADFIKAQDMWLALMGVELTEYNKYITLYIQLDFTEYEQYYIIKSDEGTLTVSDIIMWQDDYCCNSWMNISTGKDADEEDIPRCY
;
A
#
# COMPACT_ATOMS: atom_id res chain seq x y z
N MET A 1 9.84 -1.55 18.27
CA MET A 1 10.21 -2.31 17.06
C MET A 1 11.40 -1.61 16.42
N THR A 2 12.40 -2.32 15.92
CA THR A 2 13.51 -1.74 15.15
C THR A 2 13.05 -1.35 13.74
N LYS A 3 13.78 -0.47 13.05
CA LYS A 3 13.49 -0.10 11.67
C LYS A 3 13.43 -1.31 10.72
N ALA A 4 14.36 -2.25 10.88
CA ALA A 4 14.38 -3.47 10.08
C ALA A 4 13.14 -4.35 10.30
N GLU A 5 12.72 -4.52 11.56
CA GLU A 5 11.48 -5.26 11.88
C GLU A 5 10.23 -4.54 11.33
N ARG A 6 10.20 -3.21 11.38
CA ARG A 6 9.10 -2.42 10.82
C ARG A 6 9.00 -2.61 9.30
N ILE A 7 10.13 -2.51 8.60
CA ILE A 7 10.23 -2.77 7.15
C ILE A 7 9.76 -4.18 6.81
N GLU A 8 10.16 -5.18 7.60
CA GLU A 8 9.73 -6.56 7.38
C GLU A 8 8.21 -6.74 7.57
N MET A 9 7.60 -6.05 8.54
CA MET A 9 6.15 -6.06 8.70
C MET A 9 5.44 -5.35 7.54
N MET A 10 5.99 -4.25 7.04
CA MET A 10 5.48 -3.54 5.86
C MET A 10 5.52 -4.45 4.61
N ARG A 11 6.60 -5.21 4.41
CA ARG A 11 6.69 -6.21 3.32
C ARG A 11 5.62 -7.29 3.43
N LYS A 12 5.39 -7.83 4.63
CA LYS A 12 4.35 -8.85 4.85
C LYS A 12 2.95 -8.32 4.54
N ARG A 13 2.66 -7.07 4.94
CA ARG A 13 1.38 -6.42 4.64
C ARG A 13 1.23 -6.14 3.15
N GLN A 14 2.26 -5.61 2.49
CA GLN A 14 2.27 -5.39 1.04
C GLN A 14 2.00 -6.69 0.29
N ALA A 15 2.73 -7.77 0.62
CA ALA A 15 2.54 -9.08 -0.02
C ALA A 15 1.13 -9.65 0.19
N TYR A 16 0.56 -9.47 1.40
CA TYR A 16 -0.82 -9.88 1.68
C TYR A 16 -1.83 -9.12 0.83
N PHE A 17 -1.70 -7.79 0.74
CA PHE A 17 -2.59 -6.98 -0.10
C PHE A 17 -2.41 -7.25 -1.59
N SER A 18 -1.17 -7.49 -2.07
CA SER A 18 -0.93 -7.90 -3.45
C SER A 18 -1.67 -9.19 -3.80
N ALA A 19 -1.57 -10.21 -2.94
CA ALA A 19 -2.25 -11.49 -3.16
C ALA A 19 -3.79 -11.33 -3.25
N ILE A 20 -4.37 -10.40 -2.49
CA ILE A 20 -5.81 -10.08 -2.60
C ILE A 20 -6.09 -9.31 -3.89
N ALA A 21 -5.28 -8.29 -4.21
CA ALA A 21 -5.51 -7.42 -5.35
C ALA A 21 -5.41 -8.18 -6.70
N GLU A 22 -4.49 -9.14 -6.81
CA GLU A 22 -4.25 -9.92 -8.03
C GLU A 22 -5.46 -10.73 -8.51
N GLU A 23 -6.45 -10.99 -7.64
CA GLU A 23 -7.71 -11.63 -8.01
C GLU A 23 -8.65 -10.72 -8.84
N TYR A 24 -8.33 -9.43 -8.96
CA TYR A 24 -9.18 -8.42 -9.60
C TYR A 24 -8.49 -7.80 -10.81
N ALA A 25 -9.28 -7.47 -11.84
CA ALA A 25 -8.80 -6.80 -13.07
C ALA A 25 -9.19 -5.30 -13.13
N SER A 26 -10.01 -4.83 -12.19
CA SER A 26 -10.51 -3.46 -12.14
C SER A 26 -10.63 -2.95 -10.71
N PHE A 27 -10.39 -1.65 -10.52
CA PHE A 27 -10.59 -0.98 -9.23
C PHE A 27 -12.04 -1.09 -8.73
N ALA A 28 -13.02 -0.97 -9.63
CA ALA A 28 -14.43 -1.06 -9.28
C ALA A 28 -14.79 -2.43 -8.69
N ASP A 29 -14.28 -3.53 -9.26
CA ASP A 29 -14.55 -4.88 -8.76
C ASP A 29 -13.86 -5.11 -7.41
N PHE A 30 -12.62 -4.63 -7.27
CA PHE A 30 -11.87 -4.69 -6.01
C PHE A 30 -12.62 -3.96 -4.89
N ILE A 31 -13.01 -2.70 -5.12
CA ILE A 31 -13.72 -1.87 -4.13
C ILE A 31 -15.03 -2.55 -3.73
N LYS A 32 -15.83 -2.97 -4.72
CA LYS A 32 -17.11 -3.63 -4.47
C LYS A 32 -16.98 -4.89 -3.60
N ALA A 33 -15.89 -5.64 -3.74
CA ALA A 33 -15.66 -6.86 -3.00
C ALA A 33 -15.03 -6.61 -1.61
N GLN A 34 -14.09 -5.68 -1.51
CA GLN A 34 -13.20 -5.56 -0.35
C GLN A 34 -13.53 -4.40 0.60
N ASP A 35 -14.23 -3.37 0.15
CA ASP A 35 -14.46 -2.12 0.92
C ASP A 35 -14.97 -2.38 2.35
N MET A 36 -16.05 -3.16 2.47
CA MET A 36 -16.63 -3.47 3.79
C MET A 36 -15.71 -4.31 4.68
N TRP A 37 -14.97 -5.26 4.11
CA TRP A 37 -14.06 -6.10 4.87
C TRP A 37 -12.85 -5.30 5.37
N LEU A 38 -12.27 -4.47 4.51
CA LEU A 38 -11.16 -3.59 4.85
C LEU A 38 -11.55 -2.60 5.94
N ALA A 39 -12.73 -1.98 5.83
CA ALA A 39 -13.26 -1.09 6.86
C ALA A 39 -13.41 -1.78 8.22
N LEU A 40 -13.90 -3.04 8.26
CA LEU A 40 -13.99 -3.83 9.49
C LEU A 40 -12.62 -4.15 10.10
N MET A 41 -11.59 -4.29 9.25
CA MET A 41 -10.21 -4.51 9.67
C MET A 41 -9.48 -3.20 10.05
N GLY A 42 -10.18 -2.05 10.01
CA GLY A 42 -9.60 -0.74 10.31
C GLY A 42 -8.69 -0.20 9.20
N VAL A 43 -8.87 -0.67 7.97
CA VAL A 43 -8.15 -0.18 6.78
C VAL A 43 -9.06 0.76 6.01
N GLU A 44 -8.61 2.00 5.82
CA GLU A 44 -9.34 2.99 5.03
C GLU A 44 -8.97 2.86 3.56
N LEU A 45 -9.98 2.61 2.73
CA LEU A 45 -9.86 2.53 1.28
C LEU A 45 -10.25 3.89 0.66
N THR A 46 -9.45 4.40 -0.27
CA THR A 46 -9.82 5.58 -1.07
C THR A 46 -9.42 5.42 -2.52
N GLU A 47 -10.36 5.65 -3.43
CA GLU A 47 -10.12 5.60 -4.88
C GLU A 47 -9.58 6.94 -5.39
N TYR A 48 -8.51 6.88 -6.20
CA TYR A 48 -7.97 7.99 -6.98
C TYR A 48 -7.91 7.59 -8.46
N ASN A 49 -7.70 8.56 -9.35
CA ASN A 49 -7.71 8.33 -10.80
C ASN A 49 -6.70 7.27 -11.29
N LYS A 50 -5.59 7.07 -10.57
CA LYS A 50 -4.47 6.20 -11.00
C LYS A 50 -4.25 4.98 -10.10
N TYR A 51 -4.81 4.98 -8.89
CA TYR A 51 -4.59 3.95 -7.88
C TYR A 51 -5.67 4.01 -6.81
N ILE A 52 -5.78 2.95 -6.02
CA ILE A 52 -6.50 2.96 -4.74
C ILE A 52 -5.47 3.05 -3.62
N THR A 53 -5.76 3.83 -2.58
CA THR A 53 -4.94 3.84 -1.37
C THR A 53 -5.57 2.97 -0.29
N LEU A 54 -4.73 2.19 0.40
CA LEU A 54 -5.09 1.50 1.63
C LEU A 54 -4.31 2.14 2.79
N TYR A 55 -5.00 2.90 3.63
CA TYR A 55 -4.43 3.55 4.79
C TYR A 55 -4.67 2.72 6.06
N ILE A 56 -3.62 2.54 6.85
CA ILE A 56 -3.66 1.77 8.11
C ILE A 56 -3.08 2.62 9.22
N GLN A 57 -3.90 2.93 10.23
CA GLN A 57 -3.43 3.45 11.51
C GLN A 57 -3.01 2.27 12.40
N LEU A 58 -1.72 2.17 12.74
CA LEU A 58 -1.18 1.14 13.63
C LEU A 58 -1.12 1.60 15.09
N ASP A 59 -0.76 2.87 15.29
CA ASP A 59 -0.75 3.55 16.59
C ASP A 59 -0.89 5.06 16.36
N PHE A 60 -1.07 5.89 17.40
CA PHE A 60 -1.24 7.35 17.29
C PHE A 60 -0.19 8.04 16.40
N THR A 61 1.05 7.56 16.42
CA THR A 61 2.15 8.07 15.59
C THR A 61 2.65 7.05 14.56
N GLU A 62 1.95 5.94 14.36
CA GLU A 62 2.39 4.93 13.38
C GLU A 62 1.28 4.66 12.39
N TYR A 63 1.54 4.99 11.13
CA TYR A 63 0.65 4.67 10.02
C TYR A 63 1.43 4.35 8.76
N GLU A 64 0.75 3.66 7.87
CA GLU A 64 1.24 3.16 6.60
C GLU A 64 0.16 3.35 5.55
N GLN A 65 0.57 3.63 4.31
CA GLN A 65 -0.31 3.72 3.17
C GLN A 65 0.27 2.94 2.00
N TYR A 66 -0.56 2.04 1.49
CA TYR A 66 -0.26 1.17 0.35
C TYR A 66 -1.06 1.63 -0.87
N TYR A 67 -0.55 1.34 -2.06
CA TYR A 67 -1.14 1.80 -3.32
C TYR A 67 -1.43 0.63 -4.24
N ILE A 68 -2.70 0.35 -4.48
CA ILE A 68 -3.13 -0.64 -5.46
C ILE A 68 -3.10 0.02 -6.84
N ILE A 69 -2.33 -0.57 -7.73
CA ILE A 69 -2.12 -0.14 -9.11
C ILE A 69 -2.53 -1.24 -10.08
N LYS A 70 -2.65 -0.89 -11.35
CA LYS A 70 -2.85 -1.87 -12.42
C LYS A 70 -1.50 -2.40 -12.89
N SER A 71 -1.36 -3.72 -12.94
CA SER A 71 -0.18 -4.39 -13.47
C SER A 71 -0.17 -4.38 -14.99
N ASP A 72 1.00 -4.65 -15.58
CA ASP A 72 1.15 -4.85 -17.03
C ASP A 72 0.36 -6.06 -17.55
N GLU A 73 0.09 -7.03 -16.68
CA GLU A 73 -0.71 -8.22 -16.99
C GLU A 73 -2.22 -7.92 -16.98
N GLY A 74 -2.61 -6.72 -16.57
CA GLY A 74 -4.00 -6.25 -16.56
C GLY A 74 -4.78 -6.58 -15.28
N THR A 75 -4.15 -7.29 -14.33
CA THR A 75 -4.63 -7.49 -12.96
C THR A 75 -4.27 -6.29 -12.07
N LEU A 76 -4.73 -6.28 -10.83
CA LEU A 76 -4.27 -5.31 -9.83
C LEU A 76 -3.11 -5.89 -9.02
N THR A 77 -2.25 -5.03 -8.50
CA THR A 77 -1.19 -5.38 -7.54
C THR A 77 -0.93 -4.20 -6.62
N VAL A 78 -0.06 -4.36 -5.61
CA VAL A 78 0.35 -3.26 -4.74
C VAL A 78 1.73 -2.76 -5.14
N SER A 79 1.87 -1.44 -5.28
CA SER A 79 3.15 -0.78 -5.55
C SER A 79 4.20 -1.15 -4.51
N ASP A 80 5.45 -1.28 -4.95
CA ASP A 80 6.60 -1.37 -4.06
C ASP A 80 6.86 -0.05 -3.30
N ILE A 81 6.29 1.05 -3.79
CA ILE A 81 6.36 2.34 -3.11
C ILE A 81 5.26 2.39 -2.06
N ILE A 82 5.65 2.64 -0.81
CA ILE A 82 4.73 2.85 0.30
C ILE A 82 4.97 4.22 0.91
N MET A 83 3.93 4.82 1.47
CA MET A 83 4.09 5.96 2.37
C MET A 83 4.03 5.46 3.81
N TRP A 84 4.90 5.98 4.65
CA TRP A 84 4.96 5.65 6.06
C TRP A 84 5.41 6.88 6.85
N GLN A 85 5.08 6.91 8.14
CA GLN A 85 5.69 7.88 9.04
C GLN A 85 7.15 7.47 9.34
N ASP A 86 8.12 8.27 8.92
CA ASP A 86 9.54 7.99 9.13
C ASP A 86 9.99 8.16 10.59
N ASP A 87 11.29 7.98 10.83
CA ASP A 87 11.90 8.08 12.16
C ASP A 87 11.87 9.52 12.74
N TYR A 88 11.44 10.53 11.95
CA TYR A 88 11.32 11.94 12.32
C TYR A 88 9.87 12.42 12.42
N CYS A 89 8.91 11.49 12.45
CA CYS A 89 7.48 11.78 12.45
C CYS A 89 6.99 12.49 11.17
N CYS A 90 7.72 12.38 10.07
CA CYS A 90 7.38 12.96 8.78
C CYS A 90 6.80 11.90 7.83
N ASN A 91 5.94 12.32 6.91
CA ASN A 91 5.52 11.46 5.82
C ASN A 91 6.65 11.35 4.80
N SER A 92 7.01 10.11 4.49
CA SER A 92 8.01 9.81 3.47
C SER A 92 7.56 8.63 2.63
N TRP A 93 8.07 8.58 1.40
CA TRP A 93 7.90 7.43 0.51
C TRP A 93 9.18 6.61 0.47
N MET A 94 9.01 5.31 0.45
CA MET A 94 10.12 4.36 0.41
C MET A 94 9.75 3.22 -0.54
N ASN A 95 10.71 2.80 -1.36
CA ASN A 95 10.61 1.56 -2.08
C ASN A 95 10.90 0.40 -1.11
N ILE A 96 9.87 -0.37 -0.75
CA ILE A 96 9.96 -1.39 0.31
C ILE A 96 10.83 -2.58 -0.08
N SER A 97 10.94 -2.87 -1.38
CA SER A 97 11.80 -3.93 -1.91
C SER A 97 13.28 -3.62 -1.70
N THR A 98 13.69 -2.37 -1.92
CA THR A 98 15.09 -1.93 -1.80
C THR A 98 15.43 -1.27 -0.47
N GLY A 99 14.43 -0.76 0.26
CA GLY A 99 14.58 0.04 1.48
C GLY A 99 15.14 1.45 1.23
N LYS A 100 15.11 1.93 -0.01
CA LYS A 100 15.58 3.28 -0.39
C LYS A 100 14.42 4.27 -0.43
N ASP A 101 14.73 5.53 -0.19
CA ASP A 101 13.80 6.64 -0.37
C ASP A 101 13.27 6.67 -1.81
N ALA A 102 12.02 7.09 -1.94
CA ALA A 102 11.29 7.22 -3.19
C ALA A 102 10.41 8.48 -3.15
N ASP A 103 9.77 8.79 -4.27
CA ASP A 103 8.80 9.88 -4.38
C ASP A 103 7.40 9.36 -4.72
N GLU A 104 6.37 10.17 -4.46
CA GLU A 104 4.98 9.85 -4.83
C GLU A 104 4.83 9.56 -6.34
N GLU A 105 5.64 10.23 -7.16
CA GLU A 105 5.62 10.11 -8.61
C GLU A 105 6.08 8.73 -9.11
N ASP A 106 6.76 7.95 -8.25
CA ASP A 106 7.23 6.60 -8.54
C ASP A 106 6.14 5.54 -8.31
N ILE A 107 5.06 5.86 -7.58
CA ILE A 107 3.97 4.92 -7.25
C ILE A 107 3.41 4.20 -8.48
N PRO A 108 2.96 4.89 -9.55
CA PRO A 108 2.41 4.22 -10.73
C PRO A 108 3.50 3.64 -11.65
N ARG A 109 4.78 3.83 -11.33
CA ARG A 109 5.94 3.39 -12.13
C ARG A 109 6.60 2.19 -11.47
N CYS A 110 5.86 1.11 -11.27
CA CYS A 110 6.48 -0.17 -10.95
C CYS A 110 7.02 -0.75 -12.26
N TYR A 111 8.33 -0.66 -12.47
CA TYR A 111 9.07 -1.31 -13.56
C TYR A 111 9.55 -2.70 -13.17
#